data_AF-A0A7X3V6Q6-F1
#
_entry.id   AF-A0A7X3V6Q6-F1
#
_cell.length_a   1.000
_cell.length_b   1.000
_cell.length_c   1.000
_cell.angle_alpha   90.00
_cell.angle_beta   90.00
_cell.angle_gamma   90.00
#
_symmetry.space_group_name_H-M   'P 1'
#
loop_
_entity.id
_entity.type
_entity.pdbx_description
1 polymer ?
#
loop_
_entity_poly.entity_id
_entity_poly.type
_entity_poly.pdbx_seq_one_letter_code
_entity_poly.pdbx_strand_id
1 'polypeptide(L)'
;MTRPRLLAALGAAVAFLVLASACFETSVDETGPEPRSISVTGTGEVQAEPDIATVSTGVEVQADTVAEARAGAAEAANAVVAALRASGVEDSDIRTVDFSIRPVYDYSRETPRIIGYFVSNNVLVTVRDVESVGELIDAVAEAGGDAVRFNGISFSHEDPAALTEQARALAIEDARAKAEQLAELTGVTLGSVLSVVETSWAAPLLGQARGMEFAMADSAATSIQPGTSAVTVTVQAVWEIEKPEE
;
A
#
# COMPACT_ATOMS: atom_id res chain seq x y z
N MET A 1 69.42 68.84 54.76
CA MET A 1 69.59 68.85 53.29
C MET A 1 68.42 68.07 52.70
N THR A 2 67.36 68.78 52.28
CA THR A 2 66.99 68.95 50.85
C THR A 2 66.63 67.60 50.21
N ARG A 3 65.38 67.26 49.86
CA ARG A 3 64.24 68.05 49.38
C ARG A 3 62.93 67.24 49.51
N PRO A 4 61.76 67.92 49.46
CA PRO A 4 60.42 67.39 49.75
C PRO A 4 59.66 67.03 48.46
N ARG A 5 58.41 66.52 48.60
CA ARG A 5 57.23 66.53 47.68
C ARG A 5 56.44 65.22 47.86
N LEU A 6 55.11 65.12 47.83
CA LEU A 6 53.91 65.97 47.66
C LEU A 6 52.79 65.02 48.20
N LEU A 7 51.87 65.47 49.08
CA LEU A 7 50.41 65.63 48.81
C LEU A 7 49.75 64.48 48.02
N ALA A 8 48.57 63.94 48.32
CA ALA A 8 47.55 64.20 49.33
C ALA A 8 46.49 63.07 49.22
N ALA A 9 45.85 62.80 50.35
CA ALA A 9 44.48 62.35 50.58
C ALA A 9 43.75 61.45 49.55
N LEU A 10 43.42 60.26 50.07
CA LEU A 10 42.43 59.27 49.65
C LEU A 10 41.03 59.89 49.41
N GLY A 11 40.39 59.57 48.28
CA GLY A 11 38.99 59.90 47.99
C GLY A 11 38.46 59.10 46.79
N ALA A 12 37.33 58.43 46.98
CA ALA A 12 36.67 57.53 46.04
C ALA A 12 35.94 58.25 44.88
N ALA A 13 35.86 57.62 43.70
CA ALA A 13 34.63 57.38 42.89
C ALA A 13 34.93 57.11 41.40
N VAL A 14 34.48 55.92 40.94
CA VAL A 14 33.74 55.59 39.70
C VAL A 14 34.09 56.30 38.37
N ALA A 15 34.46 55.53 37.33
CA ALA A 15 33.74 55.41 36.04
C ALA A 15 34.56 54.79 34.87
N PHE A 16 33.86 53.92 34.10
CA PHE A 16 33.92 53.72 32.63
C PHE A 16 34.98 52.81 31.95
N LEU A 17 34.53 52.16 30.84
CA LEU A 17 35.20 51.34 29.79
C LEU A 17 35.39 49.82 30.10
N VAL A 18 34.96 48.79 29.34
CA VAL A 18 34.55 48.57 27.92
C VAL A 18 33.74 47.25 27.83
N LEU A 19 32.46 47.23 27.43
CA LEU A 19 31.90 46.75 26.13
C LEU A 19 32.51 45.48 25.51
N ALA A 20 31.97 44.30 25.86
CA ALA A 20 32.08 43.09 25.05
C ALA A 20 30.81 42.22 25.21
N SER A 21 29.66 42.78 24.82
CA SER A 21 28.46 41.98 24.56
C SER A 21 28.52 41.62 23.08
N ALA A 22 29.00 40.41 22.79
CA ALA A 22 28.93 39.84 21.45
C ALA A 22 27.45 39.75 21.07
N CYS A 23 27.09 40.45 20.00
CA CYS A 23 25.79 40.37 19.36
C CYS A 23 25.55 38.91 18.94
N PHE A 24 24.61 38.25 19.60
CA PHE A 24 23.88 37.16 18.98
C PHE A 24 22.88 37.85 18.05
N GLU A 25 23.21 37.95 16.77
CA GLU A 25 22.21 38.21 15.74
C GLU A 25 21.35 36.95 15.64
N THR A 26 20.29 36.90 16.45
CA THR A 26 19.16 36.04 16.17
C THR A 26 18.57 36.57 14.87
N SER A 27 18.95 35.97 13.74
CA SER A 27 18.17 36.06 12.51
C SER A 27 16.83 35.43 12.83
N VAL A 28 15.86 36.27 13.20
CA VAL A 28 14.46 35.91 13.08
C VAL A 28 14.26 35.78 11.58
N ASP A 29 14.23 34.55 11.10
CA ASP A 29 13.74 34.24 9.77
C ASP A 29 12.31 34.79 9.74
N GLU A 30 12.12 35.99 9.18
CA GLU A 30 10.81 36.51 8.83
C GLU A 30 10.28 35.59 7.73
N THR A 31 9.74 34.46 8.16
CA THR A 31 8.67 33.79 7.43
C THR A 31 7.58 34.85 7.35
N GLY A 32 7.52 35.54 6.21
CA GLY A 32 6.44 36.48 5.91
C GLY A 32 5.08 35.83 6.19
N PRO A 33 4.03 36.63 6.42
CA PRO A 33 2.73 36.10 6.84
C PRO A 33 2.31 34.96 5.91
N GLU A 34 2.12 33.76 6.46
CA GLU A 34 1.71 32.62 5.64
C GLU A 34 0.45 32.98 4.85
N PRO A 35 0.41 32.69 3.54
CA PRO A 35 -0.77 32.98 2.73
C PRO A 35 -1.96 32.25 3.35
N ARG A 36 -3.05 32.99 3.54
CA ARG A 36 -4.31 32.38 3.97
C ARG A 36 -4.71 31.36 2.92
N SER A 37 -5.13 30.18 3.35
CA SER A 37 -5.41 29.09 2.44
C SER A 37 -6.59 28.23 2.85
N ILE A 38 -7.16 27.54 1.86
CA ILE A 38 -8.08 26.42 2.02
C ILE A 38 -7.32 25.16 1.64
N SER A 39 -7.34 24.16 2.53
CA SER A 39 -6.79 22.82 2.27
C SER A 39 -7.94 21.82 2.22
N VAL A 40 -8.03 21.05 1.14
CA VAL A 40 -9.01 19.97 1.01
C VAL A 40 -8.38 18.69 0.49
N THR A 41 -9.12 17.60 0.66
CA THR A 41 -8.83 16.32 0.03
C THR A 41 -9.88 16.01 -1.02
N GLY A 42 -9.44 15.84 -2.26
CA GLY A 42 -10.27 15.34 -3.35
C GLY A 42 -10.01 13.87 -3.64
N THR A 43 -11.03 13.18 -4.12
CA THR A 43 -10.96 11.76 -4.48
C THR A 43 -11.61 11.57 -5.84
N GLY A 44 -10.90 10.89 -6.74
CA GLY A 44 -11.41 10.48 -8.03
C GLY A 44 -11.40 8.97 -8.14
N GLU A 45 -12.49 8.42 -8.65
CA GLU A 45 -12.69 6.98 -8.81
C GLU A 45 -13.14 6.69 -10.24
N VAL A 46 -12.54 5.68 -10.86
CA VAL A 46 -12.95 5.16 -12.16
C VAL A 46 -13.21 3.67 -12.01
N GLN A 47 -14.41 3.23 -12.39
CA GLN A 47 -14.79 1.82 -12.39
C GLN A 47 -14.62 1.25 -13.80
N ALA A 48 -14.01 0.08 -13.89
CA ALA A 48 -13.82 -0.64 -15.14
C ALA A 48 -13.90 -2.16 -14.91
N GLU A 49 -14.20 -2.89 -15.99
CA GLU A 49 -14.13 -4.34 -15.98
C GLU A 49 -12.65 -4.78 -15.93
N PRO A 50 -12.27 -5.66 -14.99
CA PRO A 50 -10.90 -6.14 -14.89
C PRO A 50 -10.52 -6.97 -16.12
N ASP A 51 -9.27 -6.82 -16.57
CA ASP A 51 -8.71 -7.55 -17.71
C ASP A 51 -7.77 -8.68 -17.28
N ILE A 52 -7.43 -8.75 -15.99
CA ILE A 52 -6.64 -9.84 -15.42
C ILE A 52 -7.23 -10.34 -14.10
N ALA A 53 -7.03 -11.63 -13.87
CA ALA A 53 -7.21 -12.28 -12.58
C ALA A 53 -5.85 -12.74 -12.05
N THR A 54 -5.61 -12.51 -10.77
CA THR A 54 -4.49 -13.10 -10.04
C THR A 54 -5.03 -14.20 -9.14
N VAL A 55 -4.59 -15.44 -9.38
CA VAL A 55 -4.97 -16.62 -8.60
C VAL A 55 -3.81 -17.01 -7.70
N SER A 56 -4.07 -17.09 -6.40
CA SER A 56 -3.12 -17.65 -5.43
C SER A 56 -3.47 -19.12 -5.21
N THR A 57 -2.60 -20.01 -5.65
CA THR A 57 -2.78 -21.46 -5.53
C THR A 57 -1.47 -22.11 -5.10
N GLY A 58 -1.50 -23.36 -4.69
CA GLY A 58 -0.31 -24.06 -4.23
C GLY A 58 -0.58 -25.51 -3.92
N VAL A 59 0.44 -26.16 -3.39
CA VAL A 59 0.34 -27.54 -2.92
C VAL A 59 0.80 -27.65 -1.48
N GLU A 60 0.12 -28.52 -0.74
CA GLU A 60 0.46 -28.87 0.63
C GLU A 60 0.51 -30.38 0.76
N VAL A 61 1.63 -30.89 1.26
CA VAL A 61 1.84 -32.32 1.48
C VAL A 61 2.41 -32.55 2.87
N GLN A 62 1.86 -33.52 3.57
CA GLN A 62 2.37 -34.01 4.85
C GLN A 62 2.81 -35.46 4.72
N ALA A 63 4.00 -35.79 5.23
CA ALA A 63 4.51 -37.15 5.30
C ALA A 63 5.37 -37.38 6.55
N ASP A 64 5.73 -38.62 6.83
CA ASP A 64 6.52 -39.00 8.00
C ASP A 64 7.94 -38.44 7.96
N THR A 65 8.51 -38.29 6.76
CA THR A 65 9.84 -37.72 6.56
C THR A 65 9.82 -36.48 5.67
N VAL A 66 10.81 -35.60 5.86
CA VAL A 66 11.01 -34.43 4.98
C VAL A 66 11.19 -34.85 3.52
N ALA A 67 11.88 -35.96 3.27
CA ALA A 67 12.17 -36.44 1.93
C ALA A 67 10.88 -36.83 1.18
N GLU A 68 10.00 -37.56 1.83
CA GLU A 68 8.70 -37.96 1.27
C GLU A 68 7.78 -36.76 1.08
N ALA A 69 7.67 -35.88 2.08
CA ALA A 69 6.82 -34.70 2.01
C ALA A 69 7.27 -33.76 0.88
N ARG A 70 8.59 -33.56 0.72
CA ARG A 70 9.16 -32.76 -0.37
C ARG A 70 8.95 -33.41 -1.74
N ALA A 71 9.13 -34.72 -1.85
CA ALA A 71 8.94 -35.43 -3.11
C ALA A 71 7.48 -35.33 -3.59
N GLY A 72 6.52 -35.59 -2.69
CA GLY A 72 5.09 -35.46 -3.00
C GLY A 72 4.70 -34.02 -3.34
N ALA A 73 5.21 -33.02 -2.60
CA ALA A 73 4.96 -31.62 -2.93
C ALA A 73 5.55 -31.24 -4.30
N ALA A 74 6.74 -31.71 -4.65
CA ALA A 74 7.35 -31.44 -5.95
C ALA A 74 6.55 -32.09 -7.10
N GLU A 75 6.08 -33.32 -6.92
CA GLU A 75 5.23 -34.01 -7.89
C GLU A 75 3.92 -33.25 -8.13
N ALA A 76 3.21 -32.92 -7.05
CA ALA A 76 1.96 -32.16 -7.13
C ALA A 76 2.16 -30.76 -7.73
N ALA A 77 3.22 -30.04 -7.33
CA ALA A 77 3.53 -28.72 -7.87
C ALA A 77 3.80 -28.77 -9.38
N ASN A 78 4.54 -29.78 -9.85
CA ASN A 78 4.79 -29.97 -11.28
C ASN A 78 3.51 -30.26 -12.06
N ALA A 79 2.60 -31.06 -11.50
CA ALA A 79 1.29 -31.33 -12.10
C ALA A 79 0.44 -30.06 -12.21
N VAL A 80 0.39 -29.26 -11.14
CA VAL A 80 -0.29 -27.95 -11.12
C VAL A 80 0.29 -27.01 -12.18
N VAL A 81 1.62 -26.85 -12.25
CA VAL A 81 2.27 -25.98 -13.24
C VAL A 81 2.00 -26.48 -14.67
N ALA A 82 1.98 -27.79 -14.90
CA ALA A 82 1.64 -28.35 -16.21
C ALA A 82 0.19 -28.04 -16.60
N ALA A 83 -0.77 -28.12 -15.67
CA ALA A 83 -2.17 -27.77 -15.91
C ALA A 83 -2.36 -26.28 -16.19
N LEU A 84 -1.65 -25.41 -15.46
CA LEU A 84 -1.64 -23.96 -15.71
C LEU A 84 -1.16 -23.64 -17.12
N ARG A 85 -0.06 -24.26 -17.56
CA ARG A 85 0.46 -24.11 -18.94
C ARG A 85 -0.50 -24.64 -19.98
N ALA A 86 -1.14 -25.79 -19.73
CA ALA A 86 -2.14 -26.36 -20.64
C ALA A 86 -3.38 -25.45 -20.76
N SER A 87 -3.67 -24.67 -19.72
CA SER A 87 -4.74 -23.65 -19.69
C SER A 87 -4.31 -22.31 -20.30
N GLY A 88 -3.11 -22.24 -20.92
CA GLY A 88 -2.64 -21.05 -21.64
C GLY A 88 -1.88 -20.03 -20.80
N VAL A 89 -1.55 -20.33 -19.53
CA VAL A 89 -0.73 -19.44 -18.69
C VAL A 89 0.74 -19.52 -19.10
N GLU A 90 1.37 -18.36 -19.31
CA GLU A 90 2.81 -18.29 -19.63
C GLU A 90 3.68 -18.50 -18.40
N ASP A 91 4.91 -19.00 -18.60
CA ASP A 91 5.86 -19.21 -17.51
C ASP A 91 6.20 -17.92 -16.74
N SER A 92 6.18 -16.77 -17.42
CA SER A 92 6.38 -15.45 -16.80
C SER A 92 5.27 -15.06 -15.84
N ASP A 93 4.08 -15.62 -15.98
CA ASP A 93 2.91 -15.33 -15.15
C ASP A 93 2.74 -16.31 -13.99
N ILE A 94 3.61 -17.32 -13.89
CA ILE A 94 3.61 -18.30 -12.79
C ILE A 94 4.80 -17.98 -11.88
N ARG A 95 4.52 -17.48 -10.69
CA ARG A 95 5.56 -17.10 -9.72
C ARG A 95 5.38 -17.82 -8.39
N THR A 96 6.38 -18.60 -7.98
CA THR A 96 6.45 -19.08 -6.60
C THR A 96 6.58 -17.89 -5.63
N VAL A 97 5.64 -17.77 -4.71
CA VAL A 97 5.61 -16.70 -3.69
C VAL A 97 5.95 -17.19 -2.30
N ASP A 98 5.77 -18.49 -2.03
CA ASP A 98 6.14 -19.09 -0.74
C ASP A 98 6.57 -20.55 -0.93
N PHE A 99 7.56 -20.97 -0.14
CA PHE A 99 7.96 -22.36 0.01
C PHE A 99 8.39 -22.58 1.45
N SER A 100 7.78 -23.54 2.12
CA SER A 100 8.03 -23.81 3.53
C SER A 100 8.06 -25.30 3.82
N ILE A 101 8.94 -25.69 4.74
CA ILE A 101 9.00 -27.03 5.32
C ILE A 101 8.97 -26.87 6.83
N ARG A 102 8.01 -27.49 7.50
CA ARG A 102 7.88 -27.42 8.96
C ARG A 102 7.57 -28.79 9.56
N PRO A 103 8.11 -29.11 10.74
CA PRO A 103 7.67 -30.28 11.49
C PRO A 103 6.22 -30.12 11.95
N VAL A 104 5.49 -31.24 11.95
CA VAL A 104 4.16 -31.35 12.53
C VAL A 104 4.28 -32.02 13.89
N TYR A 105 3.74 -31.38 14.93
CA TYR A 105 3.83 -31.85 16.31
C TYR A 105 2.48 -32.38 16.80
N ASP A 106 2.52 -33.49 17.54
CA ASP A 106 1.43 -33.95 18.39
C ASP A 106 1.55 -33.26 19.76
N TYR A 107 0.57 -32.40 20.04
CA TYR A 107 0.43 -31.67 21.31
C TYR A 107 -0.51 -32.36 22.31
N SER A 108 -1.04 -33.55 22.02
CA SER A 108 -1.90 -34.29 22.96
C SER A 108 -1.13 -34.87 24.15
N ARG A 109 0.18 -34.62 24.22
CA ARG A 109 1.12 -35.14 25.22
C ARG A 109 1.79 -33.99 25.96
N GLU A 110 2.24 -34.24 27.19
CA GLU A 110 2.97 -33.26 28.01
C GLU A 110 4.25 -32.75 27.33
N THR A 111 4.91 -33.59 26.53
CA THR A 111 6.04 -33.19 25.68
C THR A 111 5.65 -33.34 24.21
N PRO A 112 5.60 -32.26 23.43
CA PRO A 112 5.27 -32.33 22.01
C PRO A 112 6.23 -33.24 21.25
N ARG A 113 5.69 -34.13 20.41
CA ARG A 113 6.48 -35.05 19.58
C ARG A 113 6.25 -34.77 18.11
N ILE A 114 7.32 -34.77 17.31
CA ILE A 114 7.20 -34.71 15.85
C ILE A 114 6.50 -35.98 15.35
N ILE A 115 5.41 -35.80 14.60
CA ILE A 115 4.63 -36.87 13.97
C ILE A 115 4.71 -36.82 12.43
N GLY A 116 5.43 -35.86 11.88
CA GLY A 116 5.69 -35.76 10.45
C GLY A 116 6.24 -34.41 10.06
N TYR A 117 6.25 -34.16 8.76
CA TYR A 117 6.70 -32.93 8.15
C TYR A 117 5.69 -32.48 7.12
N PHE A 118 5.43 -31.19 7.12
CA PHE A 118 4.52 -30.51 6.22
C PHE A 118 5.33 -29.63 5.28
N VAL A 119 5.06 -29.74 3.99
CA VAL A 119 5.65 -28.92 2.93
C VAL A 119 4.53 -28.14 2.25
N SER A 120 4.70 -26.82 2.14
CA SER A 120 3.85 -25.96 1.32
C SER A 120 4.66 -25.34 0.20
N ASN A 121 4.06 -25.24 -0.98
CA ASN A 121 4.59 -24.46 -2.09
C ASN A 121 3.46 -23.68 -2.76
N ASN A 122 3.47 -22.36 -2.59
CA ASN A 122 2.46 -21.47 -3.15
C ASN A 122 2.99 -20.71 -4.35
N VAL A 123 2.17 -20.64 -5.38
CA VAL A 123 2.38 -19.87 -6.59
C VAL A 123 1.30 -18.80 -6.73
N LEU A 124 1.69 -17.67 -7.30
CA LEU A 124 0.81 -16.62 -7.75
C LEU A 124 0.77 -16.70 -9.27
N VAL A 125 -0.44 -16.73 -9.82
CA VAL A 125 -0.70 -16.96 -11.24
C VAL A 125 -1.45 -15.76 -11.79
N THR A 126 -0.92 -15.11 -12.82
CA THR A 126 -1.64 -14.08 -13.57
C THR A 126 -2.37 -14.72 -14.75
N VAL A 127 -3.65 -14.44 -14.90
CA VAL A 127 -4.53 -14.97 -15.95
C VAL A 127 -5.14 -13.78 -16.69
N ARG A 128 -4.88 -13.67 -18.00
CA ARG A 128 -5.41 -12.59 -18.86
C ARG A 128 -6.77 -12.89 -19.48
N ASP A 129 -7.17 -14.16 -19.49
CA ASP A 129 -8.53 -14.55 -19.80
C ASP A 129 -9.31 -14.71 -18.50
N VAL A 130 -10.00 -13.64 -18.10
CA VAL A 130 -10.75 -13.59 -16.84
C VAL A 130 -11.94 -14.56 -16.86
N GLU A 131 -12.52 -14.83 -18.03
CA GLU A 131 -13.66 -15.73 -18.18
C GLU A 131 -13.25 -17.20 -18.02
N SER A 132 -12.00 -17.54 -18.39
CA SER A 132 -11.47 -18.90 -18.27
C SER A 132 -10.99 -19.28 -16.86
N VAL A 133 -11.06 -18.37 -15.88
CA VAL A 133 -10.53 -18.60 -14.53
C VAL A 133 -11.22 -19.79 -13.85
N GLY A 134 -12.53 -19.97 -14.04
CA GLY A 134 -13.25 -21.12 -13.49
C GLY A 134 -12.73 -22.46 -14.02
N GLU A 135 -12.57 -22.56 -15.34
CA GLU A 135 -12.03 -23.76 -16.00
C GLU A 135 -10.58 -24.04 -15.58
N LEU A 136 -9.77 -22.99 -15.41
CA LEU A 136 -8.40 -23.10 -14.92
C LEU A 136 -8.36 -23.68 -13.48
N ILE A 137 -9.24 -23.22 -12.59
CA ILE A 137 -9.34 -23.74 -11.23
C ILE A 137 -9.68 -25.23 -11.25
N ASP A 138 -10.65 -25.63 -12.07
CA ASP A 138 -11.08 -27.01 -12.18
C ASP A 138 -9.93 -27.90 -12.70
N ALA A 139 -9.22 -27.44 -13.74
CA ALA A 139 -8.06 -28.16 -14.30
C ALA A 139 -6.90 -28.29 -13.30
N VAL A 140 -6.62 -27.25 -12.53
CA VAL A 140 -5.58 -27.27 -11.48
C VAL A 140 -5.98 -28.21 -10.33
N ALA A 141 -7.24 -28.17 -9.91
CA ALA A 141 -7.77 -29.05 -8.87
C ALA A 141 -7.69 -30.52 -9.28
N GLU A 142 -8.07 -30.85 -10.52
CA GLU A 142 -7.96 -32.21 -11.07
C GLU A 142 -6.50 -32.68 -11.13
N ALA A 143 -5.59 -31.81 -11.59
CA ALA A 143 -4.18 -32.18 -11.78
C ALA A 143 -3.41 -32.39 -10.47
N GLY A 144 -3.62 -31.53 -9.46
CA GLY A 144 -2.91 -31.65 -8.19
C GLY A 144 -3.63 -32.48 -7.13
N GLY A 145 -4.91 -32.84 -7.36
CA GLY A 145 -5.72 -33.65 -6.44
C GLY A 145 -5.80 -33.07 -5.03
N ASP A 146 -5.76 -33.95 -4.01
CA ASP A 146 -5.91 -33.59 -2.60
C ASP A 146 -4.78 -32.68 -2.05
N ALA A 147 -3.69 -32.52 -2.80
CA ALA A 147 -2.58 -31.65 -2.42
C ALA A 147 -2.87 -30.16 -2.70
N VAL A 148 -3.80 -29.83 -3.61
CA VAL A 148 -4.01 -28.44 -4.07
C VAL A 148 -4.66 -27.58 -3.00
N ARG A 149 -4.20 -26.34 -2.88
CA ARG A 149 -4.84 -25.29 -2.10
C ARG A 149 -5.10 -24.08 -2.96
N PHE A 150 -6.33 -23.58 -2.94
CA PHE A 150 -6.66 -22.26 -3.48
C PHE A 150 -6.74 -21.27 -2.31
N ASN A 151 -5.86 -20.28 -2.34
CA ASN A 151 -5.66 -19.32 -1.26
C ASN A 151 -6.36 -17.97 -1.53
N GLY A 152 -6.88 -17.77 -2.75
CA GLY A 152 -7.67 -16.59 -3.11
C GLY A 152 -7.56 -16.22 -4.58
N ILE A 153 -8.47 -15.36 -5.01
CA ILE A 153 -8.50 -14.77 -6.36
C ILE A 153 -8.72 -13.27 -6.20
N SER A 154 -8.02 -12.47 -6.99
CA SER A 154 -8.24 -11.03 -7.08
C SER A 154 -8.27 -10.59 -8.54
N PHE A 155 -9.11 -9.62 -8.86
CA PHE A 155 -9.24 -9.07 -10.20
C PHE A 155 -8.66 -7.67 -10.27
N SER A 156 -7.95 -7.36 -11.35
CA SER A 156 -7.28 -6.08 -11.53
C SER A 156 -7.14 -5.74 -13.01
N HIS A 157 -6.42 -4.64 -13.28
CA HIS A 157 -6.05 -4.21 -14.62
C HIS A 157 -4.55 -4.40 -14.82
N GLU A 158 -4.14 -4.97 -15.95
CA GLU A 158 -2.73 -5.15 -16.31
C GLU A 158 -2.04 -3.79 -16.50
N ASP A 159 -2.71 -2.86 -17.17
CA ASP A 159 -2.25 -1.49 -17.34
C ASP A 159 -3.29 -0.47 -16.83
N PRO A 160 -3.25 -0.12 -15.53
CA PRO A 160 -4.18 0.85 -14.97
C PRO A 160 -3.80 2.30 -15.29
N ALA A 161 -2.79 2.59 -16.13
CA ALA A 161 -2.27 3.95 -16.29
C ALA A 161 -3.34 4.93 -16.80
N ALA A 162 -4.10 4.53 -17.83
CA ALA A 162 -5.18 5.36 -18.38
C ALA A 162 -6.35 5.55 -17.40
N LEU A 163 -6.66 4.54 -16.60
CA LEU A 163 -7.68 4.64 -15.53
C LEU A 163 -7.20 5.54 -14.40
N THR A 164 -5.92 5.46 -14.06
CA THR A 164 -5.28 6.31 -13.04
C THR A 164 -5.23 7.77 -13.49
N GLU A 165 -4.93 8.05 -14.76
CA GLU A 165 -4.96 9.41 -15.31
C GLU A 165 -6.37 10.02 -15.22
N GLN A 166 -7.40 9.24 -15.58
CA GLN A 166 -8.79 9.66 -15.44
C GLN A 166 -9.18 9.88 -13.98
N ALA A 167 -8.83 8.95 -13.07
CA ALA A 167 -9.09 9.08 -11.65
C ALA A 167 -8.38 10.31 -11.05
N ARG A 168 -7.16 10.63 -11.51
CA ARG A 168 -6.44 11.84 -11.09
C ARG A 168 -7.15 13.11 -11.54
N ALA A 169 -7.63 13.17 -12.78
CA ALA A 169 -8.38 14.32 -13.26
C ALA A 169 -9.64 14.57 -12.41
N LEU A 170 -10.39 13.50 -12.13
CA LEU A 170 -11.56 13.54 -11.25
C LEU A 170 -11.21 13.97 -9.82
N ALA A 171 -10.09 13.50 -9.28
CA ALA A 171 -9.66 13.86 -7.93
C ALA A 171 -9.35 15.36 -7.80
N ILE A 172 -8.72 15.95 -8.81
CA ILE A 172 -8.42 17.39 -8.85
C ILE A 172 -9.69 18.21 -9.04
N GLU A 173 -10.63 17.76 -9.89
CA GLU A 173 -11.94 18.40 -10.07
C GLU A 173 -12.73 18.41 -8.76
N ASP A 174 -12.83 17.27 -8.07
CA ASP A 174 -13.50 17.14 -6.78
C ASP A 174 -12.84 18.01 -5.70
N ALA A 175 -11.50 18.02 -5.64
CA ALA A 175 -10.76 18.87 -4.71
C ALA A 175 -11.08 20.36 -4.95
N ARG A 176 -11.06 20.80 -6.21
CA ARG A 176 -11.37 22.17 -6.58
C ARG A 176 -12.81 22.54 -6.22
N ALA A 177 -13.78 21.70 -6.58
CA ALA A 177 -15.19 21.95 -6.27
C ALA A 177 -15.44 22.10 -4.76
N LYS A 178 -14.78 21.27 -3.94
CA LYS A 178 -14.82 21.40 -2.47
C LYS A 178 -14.21 22.71 -1.98
N ALA A 179 -13.06 23.10 -2.53
CA ALA A 179 -12.41 24.35 -2.14
C ALA A 179 -13.26 25.58 -2.50
N GLU A 180 -13.90 25.57 -3.68
CA GLU A 180 -14.82 26.63 -4.12
C GLU A 180 -16.04 26.74 -3.19
N GLN A 181 -16.63 25.61 -2.79
CA GLN A 181 -17.74 25.58 -1.83
C GLN A 181 -17.33 26.12 -0.45
N LEU A 182 -16.14 25.75 0.05
CA LEU A 182 -15.65 26.27 1.32
C LEU A 182 -15.37 27.78 1.26
N ALA A 183 -14.86 28.27 0.14
CA ALA A 183 -14.63 29.69 -0.08
C ALA A 183 -15.94 30.48 -0.05
N GLU A 184 -16.97 30.00 -0.76
CA GLU A 184 -18.32 30.59 -0.75
C GLU A 184 -18.93 30.64 0.66
N LEU A 185 -18.87 29.52 1.40
CA LEU A 185 -19.42 29.42 2.76
C LEU A 185 -18.70 30.29 3.79
N THR A 186 -17.44 30.65 3.53
CA THR A 186 -16.61 31.47 4.42
C THR A 186 -16.50 32.93 3.96
N GLY A 187 -17.14 33.29 2.84
CA GLY A 187 -17.15 34.65 2.32
C GLY A 187 -15.78 35.12 1.82
N VAL A 188 -14.98 34.21 1.28
CA VAL A 188 -13.66 34.51 0.68
C VAL A 188 -13.64 34.09 -0.79
N THR A 189 -12.72 34.64 -1.57
CA THR A 189 -12.52 34.23 -2.96
C THR A 189 -11.42 33.17 -3.02
N LEU A 190 -11.67 32.07 -3.75
CA LEU A 190 -10.65 31.05 -4.00
C LEU A 190 -9.61 31.55 -5.03
N GLY A 191 -8.34 31.53 -4.64
CA GLY A 191 -7.22 32.00 -5.44
C GLY A 191 -6.45 30.89 -6.16
N SER A 192 -5.16 31.13 -6.36
CA SER A 192 -4.26 30.22 -7.05
C SER A 192 -3.98 28.93 -6.24
N VAL A 193 -3.63 27.84 -6.92
CA VAL A 193 -3.21 26.62 -6.23
C VAL A 193 -1.78 26.79 -5.69
N LEU A 194 -1.60 26.56 -4.39
CA LEU A 194 -0.32 26.69 -3.69
C LEU A 194 0.42 25.36 -3.60
N SER A 195 -0.30 24.25 -3.42
CA SER A 195 0.29 22.91 -3.32
C SER A 195 -0.71 21.85 -3.76
N VAL A 196 -0.20 20.82 -4.42
CA VAL A 196 -0.94 19.59 -4.72
C VAL A 196 -0.04 18.41 -4.39
N VAL A 197 -0.54 17.54 -3.53
CA VAL A 197 0.13 16.30 -3.14
C VAL A 197 -0.81 15.15 -3.49
N GLU A 198 -0.38 14.31 -4.42
CA GLU A 198 -1.05 13.04 -4.69
C GLU A 198 -0.70 12.05 -3.58
N THR A 199 -1.70 11.66 -2.80
CA THR A 199 -1.60 10.61 -1.80
C THR A 199 -2.19 9.34 -2.37
N SER A 200 -1.54 8.81 -3.41
CA SER A 200 -1.91 7.50 -3.96
C SER A 200 -1.42 6.42 -2.99
N TRP A 201 -2.26 6.02 -2.04
CA TRP A 201 -2.10 4.71 -1.42
C TRP A 201 -2.69 3.68 -2.37
N ALA A 202 -1.86 3.14 -3.28
CA ALA A 202 -2.18 1.91 -3.97
C ALA A 202 -2.12 0.77 -2.95
N ALA A 203 -3.16 0.66 -2.09
CA ALA A 203 -3.41 -0.62 -1.48
C ALA A 203 -3.71 -1.58 -2.63
N PRO A 204 -3.12 -2.80 -2.64
CA PRO A 204 -3.75 -3.87 -3.40
C PRO A 204 -5.19 -3.90 -2.92
N LEU A 205 -6.13 -3.64 -3.83
CA LEU A 205 -7.53 -3.88 -3.54
C LEU A 205 -7.65 -5.39 -3.36
N LEU A 206 -7.51 -5.84 -2.12
CA LEU A 206 -8.13 -7.07 -1.66
C LEU A 206 -9.61 -6.80 -1.80
N GLY A 207 -10.16 -7.12 -2.97
CA GLY A 207 -11.58 -7.34 -3.11
C GLY A 207 -11.97 -8.28 -1.98
N GLN A 208 -12.68 -7.75 -1.00
CA GLN A 208 -13.18 -8.54 0.11
C GLN A 208 -14.19 -9.51 -0.51
N ALA A 209 -13.73 -10.69 -0.90
CA ALA A 209 -14.58 -11.84 -1.08
C ALA A 209 -15.23 -12.08 0.29
N ARG A 210 -16.42 -11.53 0.50
CA ARG A 210 -17.30 -11.96 1.59
C ARG A 210 -17.43 -13.48 1.44
N GLY A 211 -17.04 -14.22 2.47
CA GLY A 211 -16.98 -15.68 2.45
C GLY A 211 -18.24 -16.26 1.81
N MET A 212 -18.08 -16.83 0.62
CA MET A 212 -19.12 -17.63 0.00
C MET A 212 -19.19 -18.94 0.75
N GLU A 213 -20.33 -19.18 1.39
CA GLU A 213 -20.71 -20.48 1.88
C GLU A 213 -20.97 -21.37 0.67
N PHE A 214 -20.10 -22.36 0.47
CA PHE A 214 -20.18 -23.32 -0.62
C PHE A 214 -21.46 -24.16 -0.48
N ALA A 215 -22.51 -23.78 -1.20
CA ALA A 215 -23.63 -24.67 -1.47
C ALA A 215 -23.27 -25.54 -2.68
N MET A 216 -22.97 -26.82 -2.42
CA MET A 216 -22.75 -27.85 -3.43
C MET A 216 -24.04 -28.04 -4.23
N ALA A 217 -24.11 -27.43 -5.42
CA ALA A 217 -25.13 -27.71 -6.42
C ALA A 217 -24.49 -28.50 -7.57
N ASP A 218 -25.22 -29.50 -8.02
CA ASP A 218 -24.82 -30.55 -8.96
C ASP A 218 -24.67 -29.98 -10.39
N SER A 219 -23.58 -29.25 -10.62
CA SER A 219 -22.92 -29.00 -11.90
C SER A 219 -21.51 -28.48 -11.60
N ALA A 220 -20.48 -29.33 -11.79
CA ALA A 220 -19.13 -29.18 -11.26
C ALA A 220 -18.24 -28.12 -11.97
N ALA A 221 -18.82 -27.02 -12.44
CA ALA A 221 -18.05 -25.89 -12.98
C ALA A 221 -17.89 -24.83 -11.90
N THR A 222 -16.65 -24.42 -11.62
CA THR A 222 -16.40 -23.34 -10.66
C THR A 222 -16.90 -22.01 -11.22
N SER A 223 -18.01 -21.50 -10.66
CA SER A 223 -18.57 -20.20 -11.05
C SER A 223 -17.80 -19.05 -10.39
N ILE A 224 -17.15 -18.24 -11.22
CA ILE A 224 -16.40 -17.05 -10.80
C ILE A 224 -17.09 -15.82 -11.39
N GLN A 225 -17.32 -14.80 -10.56
CA GLN A 225 -17.94 -13.54 -10.97
C GLN A 225 -16.94 -12.41 -10.69
N PRO A 226 -16.31 -11.83 -11.73
CA PRO A 226 -15.21 -10.87 -11.54
C PRO A 226 -15.67 -9.52 -10.98
N GLY A 227 -16.93 -9.13 -11.23
CA GLY A 227 -17.43 -7.80 -10.87
C GLY A 227 -16.67 -6.67 -11.57
N THR A 228 -16.84 -5.44 -11.07
CA THR A 228 -16.07 -4.28 -11.52
C THR A 228 -14.99 -3.94 -10.49
N SER A 229 -13.82 -3.53 -10.96
CA SER A 229 -12.75 -3.00 -10.11
C SER A 229 -12.67 -1.48 -10.23
N ALA A 230 -12.28 -0.82 -9.15
CA ALA A 230 -12.19 0.64 -9.09
C ALA A 230 -10.73 1.07 -8.98
N VAL A 231 -10.33 2.07 -9.76
CA VAL A 231 -9.06 2.77 -9.60
C VAL A 231 -9.35 4.10 -8.89
N THR A 232 -8.79 4.26 -7.70
CA THR A 232 -9.01 5.45 -6.86
C THR A 232 -7.72 6.25 -6.72
N VAL A 233 -7.80 7.56 -6.94
CA VAL A 233 -6.72 8.52 -6.69
C VAL A 233 -7.21 9.53 -5.67
N THR A 234 -6.37 9.80 -4.66
CA THR A 234 -6.62 10.84 -3.66
C THR A 234 -5.57 11.93 -3.78
N VAL A 235 -6.02 13.18 -3.75
CA VAL A 235 -5.15 14.35 -3.81
C VAL A 235 -5.46 15.26 -2.63
N GLN A 236 -4.43 15.73 -1.95
CA GLN A 236 -4.52 16.86 -1.04
C GLN A 236 -4.08 18.10 -1.77
N ALA A 237 -4.92 19.12 -1.80
CA ALA A 237 -4.63 20.36 -2.48
C ALA A 237 -4.89 21.55 -1.57
N VAL A 238 -4.04 22.57 -1.72
CA VAL A 238 -4.06 23.80 -0.95
C VAL A 238 -4.18 24.96 -1.93
N TRP A 239 -5.16 25.82 -1.72
CA TRP A 239 -5.39 27.03 -2.50
C TRP A 239 -5.24 28.24 -1.63
N GLU A 240 -4.73 29.30 -2.23
CA GLU A 240 -4.78 30.64 -1.66
C GLU A 240 -6.22 31.13 -1.53
N ILE A 241 -6.48 32.00 -0.56
CA ILE A 241 -7.75 32.71 -0.44
C ILE A 241 -7.55 34.21 -0.30
N GLU A 242 -8.42 34.97 -0.96
CA GLU A 242 -8.45 36.42 -0.92
C GLU A 242 -9.67 36.91 -0.13
N LYS A 243 -9.52 38.01 0.62
CA LYS A 243 -10.67 38.68 1.23
C LYS A 243 -11.46 39.42 0.13
N PRO A 244 -12.78 39.56 0.27
CA PRO A 244 -13.54 40.48 -0.58
C PRO A 244 -12.94 41.89 -0.46
N GLU A 245 -12.82 42.61 -1.59
CA GLU A 245 -12.53 44.05 -1.55
C GLU A 245 -13.69 44.75 -0.81
N GLU A 246 -13.37 45.56 0.21
CA GLU A 246 -14.34 46.35 1.01
C GLU A 246 -15.02 47.46 0.21
#